data_AF-A0A2T5JN82-F1
#
_entry.id   AF-A0A2T5JN82-F1
#
_cell.length_a   1.000
_cell.length_b   1.000
_cell.length_c   1.000
_cell.angle_alpha   90.00
_cell.angle_beta   90.00
_cell.angle_gamma   90.00
#
_symmetry.space_group_name_H-M   'P 1'
#
loop_
_entity.id
_entity.type
_entity.pdbx_description
1 polymer ?
#
loop_
_entity_poly.entity_id
_entity_poly.type
_entity_poly.pdbx_seq_one_letter_code
_entity_poly.pdbx_strand_id
1 'polypeptide(L)'
;MGPGHPDFLTTTTHELGHILGFGEADSWHSQIDNARGTFLGASSVAAYGNPVPLDQYRMHWAYGTASTLDGILQNTMMDPSTVKGQRELPTVLDYAGFRDIGWQASPVPEPGEWGMLLAGLGLIVFATRLRQAPTRGMMSRQNIAAPILC
;
A
#
# COMPACT_ATOMS: atom_id res chain seq x y z
N MET A 1 -22.45 -7.89 -2.20
CA MET A 1 -22.48 -7.45 -0.79
C MET A 1 -23.37 -6.22 -0.71
N GLY A 2 -24.38 -6.21 0.17
CA GLY A 2 -25.35 -5.10 0.28
C GLY A 2 -24.92 -4.02 1.27
N PRO A 3 -25.59 -2.86 1.32
CA PRO A 3 -25.36 -1.83 2.34
C PRO A 3 -25.54 -2.38 3.76
N GLY A 4 -24.69 -1.99 4.71
CA GLY A 4 -24.79 -2.40 6.12
C GLY A 4 -24.05 -3.69 6.50
N HIS A 5 -23.19 -4.21 5.62
CA HIS A 5 -22.24 -5.27 5.92
C HIS A 5 -20.81 -4.70 6.09
N PRO A 6 -19.90 -5.43 6.75
CA PRO A 6 -18.47 -5.13 6.73
C PRO A 6 -17.95 -5.00 5.29
N ASP A 7 -17.02 -4.06 5.04
CA ASP A 7 -16.36 -3.92 3.74
C ASP A 7 -15.50 -5.16 3.45
N PHE A 8 -15.66 -5.76 2.26
CA PHE A 8 -14.99 -7.02 1.91
C PHE A 8 -13.47 -6.94 2.04
N LEU A 9 -12.90 -5.81 1.61
CA LEU A 9 -11.46 -5.61 1.68
C LEU A 9 -11.01 -5.57 3.14
N THR A 10 -11.69 -4.78 3.97
CA THR A 10 -11.46 -4.73 5.43
C THR A 10 -11.48 -6.13 6.05
N THR A 11 -12.57 -6.90 5.84
CA THR A 11 -12.70 -8.25 6.38
C THR A 11 -11.62 -9.20 5.84
N THR A 12 -11.37 -9.19 4.53
CA THR A 12 -10.38 -10.11 3.95
C THR A 12 -8.98 -9.79 4.45
N THR A 13 -8.62 -8.52 4.58
CA THR A 13 -7.31 -8.12 5.10
C THR A 13 -7.19 -8.42 6.60
N HIS A 14 -8.27 -8.32 7.37
CA HIS A 14 -8.34 -8.77 8.77
C HIS A 14 -8.02 -10.27 8.90
N GLU A 15 -8.72 -11.13 8.16
CA GLU A 15 -8.48 -12.58 8.20
C GLU A 15 -7.09 -12.95 7.66
N LEU A 16 -6.58 -12.22 6.65
CA LEU A 16 -5.20 -12.37 6.21
C LEU A 16 -4.21 -12.01 7.33
N GLY A 17 -4.53 -11.04 8.17
CA GLY A 17 -3.73 -10.71 9.36
C GLY A 17 -3.58 -11.89 10.30
N HIS A 18 -4.67 -12.62 10.57
CA HIS A 18 -4.63 -13.86 11.35
C HIS A 18 -3.78 -14.95 10.68
N ILE A 19 -3.94 -15.15 9.36
CA ILE A 19 -3.10 -16.09 8.60
C ILE A 19 -1.61 -15.74 8.70
N LEU A 20 -1.27 -14.45 8.77
CA LEU A 20 0.09 -13.96 8.96
C LEU A 20 0.56 -14.02 10.43
N GLY A 21 -0.24 -14.55 11.35
CA GLY A 21 0.13 -14.84 12.72
C GLY A 21 -0.33 -13.81 13.75
N PHE A 22 -1.05 -12.77 13.33
CA PHE A 22 -1.63 -11.81 14.27
C PHE A 22 -2.72 -12.50 15.11
N GLY A 23 -2.67 -12.38 16.43
CA GLY A 23 -3.59 -13.12 17.31
C GLY A 23 -3.21 -14.58 17.53
N GLU A 24 -2.71 -15.28 16.50
CA GLU A 24 -2.59 -16.74 16.49
C GLU A 24 -1.16 -17.30 16.71
N ALA A 25 -0.12 -16.54 16.37
CA ALA A 25 1.25 -17.07 16.38
C ALA A 25 1.86 -17.15 17.79
N ASP A 26 2.79 -18.08 18.00
CA ASP A 26 3.59 -18.13 19.24
C ASP A 26 4.35 -16.82 19.49
N SER A 27 4.82 -16.15 18.43
CA SER A 27 5.46 -14.84 18.53
C SER A 27 4.50 -13.76 19.01
N TRP A 28 3.21 -13.83 18.68
CA TRP A 28 2.17 -12.98 19.26
C TRP A 28 1.95 -13.30 20.74
N HIS A 29 1.70 -14.58 21.06
CA HIS A 29 1.42 -14.99 22.44
C HIS A 29 2.56 -14.70 23.42
N SER A 30 3.80 -14.77 22.95
CA SER A 30 4.99 -14.45 23.74
C SER A 30 5.04 -13.00 24.24
N GLN A 31 4.28 -12.10 23.60
CA GLN A 31 4.23 -10.67 23.92
C GLN A 31 3.05 -10.29 24.83
N ILE A 32 2.26 -11.27 25.32
CA ILE A 32 1.04 -10.97 26.08
C ILE A 32 1.30 -10.98 27.59
N ASP A 33 0.95 -9.89 28.26
CA ASP A 33 0.71 -9.88 29.70
C ASP A 33 -0.67 -10.47 30.00
N ASN A 34 -0.70 -11.75 30.36
CA ASN A 34 -1.95 -12.46 30.64
C ASN A 34 -2.66 -11.96 31.91
N ALA A 35 -1.94 -11.36 32.85
CA ALA A 35 -2.55 -10.83 34.07
C ALA A 35 -3.28 -9.51 33.79
N ARG A 36 -2.76 -8.70 32.87
CA ARG A 36 -3.33 -7.40 32.49
C ARG A 36 -4.22 -7.43 31.25
N GLY A 37 -4.12 -8.48 30.43
CA GLY A 37 -4.82 -8.55 29.15
C GLY A 37 -4.28 -7.53 28.15
N THR A 38 -2.96 -7.34 28.13
CA THR A 38 -2.31 -6.34 27.28
C THR A 38 -1.18 -6.95 26.47
N PHE A 39 -0.95 -6.42 25.27
CA PHE A 39 0.18 -6.73 24.42
C PHE A 39 1.37 -5.80 24.73
N LEU A 40 2.56 -6.38 24.85
CA LEU A 40 3.79 -5.73 25.30
C LEU A 40 4.83 -5.55 24.19
N GLY A 41 4.49 -5.87 22.94
CA GLY A 41 5.40 -5.68 21.82
C GLY A 41 5.92 -4.24 21.74
N ALA A 42 7.24 -4.08 21.68
CA ALA A 42 7.90 -2.79 21.83
C ALA A 42 7.44 -1.76 20.79
N SER A 43 7.14 -2.22 19.58
CA SER A 43 6.64 -1.40 18.48
C SER A 43 5.24 -0.91 18.75
N SER A 44 4.37 -1.82 19.16
CA SER A 44 2.96 -1.57 19.43
C SER A 44 2.83 -0.63 20.63
N VAL A 45 3.63 -0.86 21.68
CA VAL A 45 3.72 0.03 22.85
C VAL A 45 4.19 1.43 22.45
N ALA A 46 5.19 1.55 21.58
CA ALA A 46 5.66 2.85 21.10
C ALA A 46 4.59 3.58 20.25
N ALA A 47 3.84 2.84 19.42
CA ALA A 47 2.79 3.38 18.57
C ALA A 47 1.53 3.79 19.36
N TYR A 48 1.16 3.02 20.38
CA TYR A 48 -0.02 3.26 21.21
C TYR A 48 0.26 4.18 22.41
N GLY A 49 1.51 4.24 22.86
CA GLY A 49 1.99 5.02 24.01
C GLY A 49 1.94 4.26 25.34
N ASN A 50 1.38 3.04 25.38
CA ASN A 50 1.23 2.17 26.55
C ASN A 50 1.14 0.70 26.09
N PRO A 51 1.20 -0.29 27.01
CA PRO A 51 0.73 -1.65 26.73
C PRO A 51 -0.64 -1.63 26.06
N VAL A 52 -0.77 -2.33 24.92
CA VAL A 52 -1.97 -2.25 24.09
C VAL A 52 -3.05 -3.17 24.66
N PRO A 53 -4.25 -2.68 24.99
CA PRO A 53 -5.33 -3.52 25.46
C PRO A 53 -5.75 -4.55 24.41
N LEU A 54 -6.00 -5.78 24.85
CA LEU A 54 -6.48 -6.87 24.00
C LEU A 54 -7.96 -7.17 24.27
N ASP A 55 -8.59 -7.84 23.31
CA ASP A 55 -9.91 -8.40 23.52
C ASP A 55 -9.90 -9.56 24.55
N GLN A 56 -11.07 -10.07 24.90
CA GLN A 56 -11.20 -11.10 25.93
C GLN A 56 -10.51 -12.43 25.57
N TYR A 57 -10.34 -12.70 24.27
CA TYR A 57 -9.70 -13.91 23.75
C TYR A 57 -8.21 -13.71 23.46
N ARG A 58 -7.74 -12.46 23.53
CA ARG A 58 -6.36 -12.04 23.28
C ARG A 58 -5.89 -12.29 21.84
N MET A 59 -6.84 -12.32 20.92
CA MET A 59 -6.61 -12.54 19.48
C MET A 59 -6.68 -11.24 18.68
N HIS A 60 -7.23 -10.18 19.29
CA HIS A 60 -7.43 -8.88 18.66
C HIS A 60 -6.97 -7.76 19.59
N TRP A 61 -6.83 -6.57 19.04
CA TRP A 61 -6.88 -5.37 19.89
C TRP A 61 -8.22 -5.28 20.61
N ALA A 62 -8.28 -4.55 21.72
CA ALA A 62 -9.56 -4.33 22.39
C ALA A 62 -10.54 -3.58 21.47
N TYR A 63 -11.84 -3.79 21.68
CA TYR A 63 -12.90 -3.09 20.95
C TYR A 63 -12.76 -1.57 21.04
N GLY A 64 -12.90 -0.89 19.91
CA GLY A 64 -12.75 0.55 19.76
C GLY A 64 -11.29 1.03 19.78
N THR A 65 -10.31 0.14 19.63
CA THR A 65 -8.91 0.56 19.55
C THR A 65 -8.71 1.32 18.25
N ALA A 66 -8.15 2.53 18.35
CA ALA A 66 -7.97 3.42 17.21
C ALA A 66 -6.50 3.79 17.04
N SER A 67 -6.13 4.03 15.78
CA SER A 67 -4.81 4.51 15.38
C SER A 67 -4.92 5.25 14.05
N THR A 68 -3.80 5.69 13.49
CA THR A 68 -3.80 6.50 12.27
C THR A 68 -3.43 5.68 11.04
N LEU A 69 -4.06 6.00 9.92
CA LEU A 69 -3.60 5.69 8.56
C LEU A 69 -3.34 7.01 7.84
N ASP A 70 -2.14 7.24 7.34
CA ASP A 70 -1.75 8.50 6.67
C ASP A 70 -2.08 9.75 7.50
N GLY A 71 -1.96 9.64 8.83
CA GLY A 71 -2.27 10.71 9.78
C GLY A 71 -3.77 10.88 10.10
N ILE A 72 -4.66 10.11 9.48
CA ILE A 72 -6.10 10.14 9.72
C ILE A 72 -6.48 9.06 10.72
N LEU A 73 -7.17 9.44 11.80
CA LEU A 73 -7.64 8.52 12.84
C LEU A 73 -8.76 7.62 12.30
N GLN A 74 -8.63 6.31 12.56
CA GLN A 74 -9.67 5.30 12.34
C GLN A 74 -9.54 4.17 13.38
N ASN A 75 -10.52 3.28 13.46
CA ASN A 75 -10.35 2.04 14.23
C ASN A 75 -9.24 1.20 13.60
N THR A 76 -8.50 0.48 14.43
CA THR A 76 -7.51 -0.49 13.96
C THR A 76 -8.18 -1.57 13.13
N MET A 77 -7.51 -2.03 12.07
CA MET A 77 -8.03 -3.13 11.26
C MET A 77 -8.17 -4.41 12.08
N MET A 78 -7.29 -4.65 13.06
CA MET A 78 -7.36 -5.82 13.96
C MET A 78 -8.26 -5.60 15.20
N ASP A 79 -9.24 -4.68 15.11
CA ASP A 79 -10.36 -4.61 16.06
C ASP A 79 -11.32 -5.80 15.82
N PRO A 80 -11.86 -6.45 16.86
CA PRO A 80 -12.80 -7.58 16.71
C PRO A 80 -14.14 -7.17 16.08
N SER A 81 -14.38 -5.87 15.91
CA SER A 81 -15.54 -5.31 15.25
C SER A 81 -15.13 -4.48 14.04
N THR A 82 -15.95 -4.55 12.99
CA THR A 82 -15.80 -3.71 11.81
C THR A 82 -17.01 -2.79 11.69
N VAL A 83 -16.77 -1.50 11.49
CA VAL A 83 -17.88 -0.56 11.32
C VAL A 83 -18.53 -0.82 9.95
N LYS A 84 -19.83 -1.13 9.97
CA LYS A 84 -20.60 -1.43 8.77
C LYS A 84 -20.52 -0.28 7.75
N GLY A 85 -20.17 -0.61 6.50
CA GLY A 85 -20.08 0.35 5.41
C GLY A 85 -18.89 1.32 5.50
N GLN A 86 -17.97 1.15 6.45
CA GLN A 86 -16.68 1.84 6.47
C GLN A 86 -15.59 0.89 6.02
N ARG A 87 -14.59 1.46 5.35
CA ARG A 87 -13.35 0.75 5.05
C ARG A 87 -12.33 1.08 6.13
N GLU A 88 -11.83 0.04 6.78
CA GLU A 88 -10.79 0.13 7.79
C GLU A 88 -9.56 -0.63 7.25
N LEU A 89 -8.47 0.10 7.01
CA LEU A 89 -7.23 -0.46 6.47
C LEU A 89 -6.17 -0.53 7.58
N PRO A 90 -5.11 -1.35 7.42
CA PRO A 90 -4.06 -1.45 8.42
C PRO A 90 -3.54 -0.08 8.86
N THR A 91 -3.70 0.21 10.14
CA THR A 91 -3.20 1.43 10.78
C THR A 91 -1.74 1.29 11.19
N VAL A 92 -1.13 2.38 11.65
CA VAL A 92 0.21 2.37 12.24
C VAL A 92 0.33 1.33 13.37
N LEU A 93 -0.71 1.15 14.19
CA LEU A 93 -0.71 0.17 15.26
C LEU A 93 -0.78 -1.28 14.74
N ASP A 94 -1.55 -1.54 13.68
CA ASP A 94 -1.62 -2.87 13.07
C ASP A 94 -0.25 -3.28 12.49
N TYR A 95 0.41 -2.37 11.77
CA TYR A 95 1.78 -2.59 11.27
C TYR A 95 2.81 -2.77 12.40
N ALA A 96 2.64 -2.06 13.52
CA ALA A 96 3.49 -2.22 14.68
C ALA A 96 3.34 -3.62 15.30
N GLY A 97 2.11 -4.15 15.37
CA GLY A 97 1.83 -5.52 15.80
C GLY A 97 2.52 -6.55 14.90
N PHE A 98 2.41 -6.40 13.57
CA PHE A 98 3.13 -7.25 12.61
C PHE A 98 4.66 -7.20 12.81
N ARG A 99 5.22 -6.03 13.11
CA ARG A 99 6.65 -5.89 13.40
C ARG A 99 7.07 -6.64 14.66
N ASP A 100 6.26 -6.57 15.71
CA ASP A 100 6.55 -7.25 16.99
C ASP A 100 6.50 -8.78 16.90
N ILE A 101 5.80 -9.32 15.89
CA ILE A 101 5.73 -10.77 15.63
C ILE A 101 6.69 -11.24 14.54
N GLY A 102 7.57 -10.36 14.02
CA GLY A 102 8.69 -10.71 13.15
C GLY A 102 8.56 -10.30 11.68
N TRP A 103 7.44 -9.70 11.26
CA TRP A 103 7.30 -9.19 9.90
C TRP A 103 8.04 -7.88 9.70
N GLN A 104 8.51 -7.67 8.47
CA GLN A 104 9.16 -6.45 8.05
C GLN A 104 8.33 -5.84 6.92
N ALA A 105 7.54 -4.81 7.24
CA ALA A 105 6.87 -4.02 6.22
C ALA A 105 7.88 -3.02 5.64
N SER A 106 8.26 -3.20 4.38
CA SER A 106 8.99 -2.17 3.63
C SER A 106 7.99 -1.33 2.83
N PRO A 107 8.22 -0.01 2.70
CA PRO A 107 7.49 0.77 1.73
C PRO A 107 7.68 0.13 0.35
N VAL A 108 6.59 -0.16 -0.34
CA VAL A 108 6.67 -0.50 -1.75
C VAL A 108 7.16 0.76 -2.46
N PRO A 109 8.27 0.70 -3.23
CA PRO A 109 8.72 1.85 -3.99
C PRO A 109 7.66 2.18 -5.04
N GLU A 110 6.80 3.14 -4.73
CA GLU A 110 5.98 3.77 -5.75
C GLU A 110 6.97 4.51 -6.66
N PRO A 111 7.05 4.19 -7.97
CA PRO A 111 7.77 5.07 -8.87
C PRO A 111 7.10 6.43 -8.73
N GLY A 112 7.77 7.34 -8.01
CA GLY A 112 7.13 8.54 -7.45
C GLY A 112 6.26 9.18 -8.52
N GLU A 113 5.07 9.65 -8.17
CA GLU A 113 4.02 10.06 -9.13
C GLU A 113 4.58 10.88 -10.31
N TRP A 114 5.58 11.74 -10.03
CA TRP A 114 6.37 12.48 -10.99
C TRP A 114 7.14 11.63 -12.01
N GLY A 115 7.82 10.56 -11.60
CA GLY A 115 8.49 9.61 -12.48
C GLY A 115 7.54 8.93 -13.45
N MET A 116 6.37 8.49 -12.99
CA MET A 116 5.35 7.89 -13.86
C MET A 116 4.69 8.93 -14.78
N LEU A 117 4.39 10.12 -14.24
CA LEU A 117 3.86 11.24 -15.01
C LEU A 117 4.84 11.68 -16.10
N LEU A 118 6.12 11.87 -15.77
CA LEU A 118 7.18 12.27 -16.70
C LEU A 118 7.46 11.18 -17.74
N ALA A 119 7.44 9.90 -17.35
CA ALA A 119 7.55 8.79 -18.29
C ALA A 119 6.37 8.79 -19.28
N GLY A 120 5.14 8.98 -18.79
CA GLY A 120 3.95 9.09 -19.64
C GLY A 120 4.02 10.28 -20.61
N LEU A 121 4.39 11.47 -20.12
CA LEU A 121 4.57 12.66 -20.95
C LEU A 121 5.70 12.48 -21.98
N GLY A 122 6.82 11.86 -21.57
CA GLY A 122 7.94 11.54 -22.45
C GLY A 122 7.54 10.60 -23.60
N LEU A 123 6.73 9.58 -23.32
CA LEU A 123 6.19 8.66 -24.34
C LEU A 123 5.29 9.39 -25.34
N ILE A 124 4.46 10.34 -24.90
CA ILE A 124 3.60 11.16 -25.77
C ILE A 124 4.46 12.04 -26.70
N VAL A 125 5.48 12.71 -26.17
CA VAL A 125 6.40 13.55 -26.97
C VAL A 125 7.17 12.69 -27.97
N PHE A 126 7.65 11.51 -27.56
CA PHE A 126 8.36 10.60 -28.46
C PHE A 126 7.45 10.09 -29.59
N ALA A 127 6.23 9.65 -29.26
CA ALA A 127 5.27 9.16 -30.24
C ALA A 127 4.83 10.24 -31.25
N THR A 128 4.67 11.49 -30.80
CA THR A 128 4.35 12.62 -31.69
C THR A 128 5.50 12.99 -32.61
N ARG A 129 6.76 12.90 -32.15
CA ARG A 129 7.95 13.11 -32.99
C ARG A 129 8.13 12.03 -34.05
N LEU A 130 7.87 10.76 -33.73
CA LEU A 130 7.92 9.67 -34.70
C LEU A 130 6.87 9.83 -35.81
N ARG A 131 5.70 10.40 -35.50
CA ARG A 131 4.62 10.67 -36.47
C ARG A 131 4.91 11.85 -37.40
N GLN A 132 5.85 12.73 -37.02
CA GLN A 132 6.23 13.92 -37.79
C GLN A 132 7.48 13.70 -38.67
N ALA A 133 7.98 12.45 -38.80
CA ALA A 133 9.09 12.15 -39.70
C ALA A 133 8.76 12.66 -41.12
N PRO A 134 9.60 13.53 -41.71
CA PRO A 134 9.24 14.29 -42.89
C PRO A 134 9.11 13.35 -44.09
N THR A 135 7.97 13.44 -44.79
CA THR A 135 7.89 13.08 -46.21
C THR A 135 8.95 13.88 -46.94
N ARG A 136 10.13 13.28 -47.12
CA ARG A 136 11.25 13.86 -47.87
C ARG A 136 10.74 14.13 -49.28
N GLY A 137 10.45 15.40 -49.53
CA GLY A 137 9.98 15.91 -50.80
C GLY A 137 10.85 15.37 -51.92
N MET A 138 10.17 14.83 -52.92
CA MET A 138 10.67 14.42 -54.22
C MET A 138 11.67 15.46 -54.76
N MET A 139 12.95 15.16 -54.65
CA MET A 139 14.02 15.97 -55.22
C MET A 139 13.96 15.75 -56.74
N SER A 140 13.39 16.73 -57.43
CA SER A 140 13.27 16.79 -58.89
C SER A 140 14.65 16.60 -59.53
N ARG A 141 14.78 15.54 -60.33
CA ARG A 141 15.91 15.33 -61.24
C ARG A 141 15.89 16.45 -62.29
N GLN A 142 16.87 17.35 -62.26
CA GLN A 142 17.21 18.13 -63.43
C GLN A 142 18.42 17.51 -64.11
N ASN A 143 18.15 16.81 -65.20
CA ASN A 143 19.09 16.49 -66.26
C ASN A 143 19.68 17.79 -66.82
N ILE A 144 21.00 17.94 -66.82
CA ILE A 144 21.67 18.81 -67.80
C ILE A 144 22.81 18.00 -68.41
N ALA A 145 22.72 17.85 -69.73
CA ALA A 145 23.56 17.07 -70.59
C ALA A 145 24.98 17.66 -70.71
N ALA A 146 25.94 16.76 -70.90
CA ALA A 146 27.28 17.09 -71.38
C ALA A 146 27.23 17.70 -72.79
N PRO A 147 28.28 18.44 -73.16
CA PRO A 147 28.87 18.20 -74.48
C PRO A 147 30.38 17.92 -74.40
N ILE A 148 30.76 17.00 -75.28
CA ILE A 148 32.10 16.61 -75.72
C ILE A 148 32.69 17.75 -76.57
N LEU A 149 34.00 18.04 -76.46
CA LEU A 149 34.93 18.12 -77.61
C LEU A 149 36.37 18.50 -77.22
N CYS A 150 37.28 17.68 -77.78
CA CYS A 150 38.71 17.82 -78.06
C CYS A 150 39.71 17.95 -76.90
#